data_AF-A0A6P2F0D2-F1
#
_entry.id   AF-A0A6P2F0D2-F1
#
_cell.length_a   1.000
_cell.length_b   1.000
_cell.length_c   1.000
_cell.angle_alpha   90.00
_cell.angle_beta   90.00
_cell.angle_gamma   90.00
#
_symmetry.space_group_name_H-M   'P 1'
#
loop_
_entity.id
_entity.type
_entity.pdbx_description
1 polymer ?
#
loop_
_entity_poly.entity_id
_entity_poly.type
_entity_poly.pdbx_seq_one_letter_code
_entity_poly.pdbx_strand_id
1 'polypeptide(L)'
;MHPAPPLAAQFDRPQPRSVGDLFFSFTWLALQGFGGVLAVVQREMVEKKRWLTPDEFLEDWAVAQVLPGPNVINLALMIGDRHFGLRGAIAAVAGMLAVPLGVILMLALLYANYAGNPQVAGALRGMGAVAGGLIAATGIKLMPALKRHPLGIGVCLGIVALVFGAIALMRIPLGWVLLVVGGAACVWTWKRIAP
;
A
#
# COMPACT_ATOMS: atom_id res chain seq x y z
N MET A 1 3.74 -0.47 32.60
CA MET A 1 2.40 -1.09 32.74
C MET A 1 1.37 -0.05 32.33
N HIS A 2 0.97 -0.04 31.06
CA HIS A 2 -0.19 0.75 30.64
C HIS A 2 -1.44 0.02 31.15
N PRO A 3 -2.36 0.70 31.86
CA PRO A 3 -3.61 0.09 32.28
C PRO A 3 -4.40 -0.30 31.03
N ALA A 4 -4.85 -1.57 30.99
CA ALA A 4 -5.75 -2.04 29.96
C ALA A 4 -6.99 -1.11 29.94
N PRO A 5 -7.46 -0.67 28.75
CA PRO A 5 -8.63 0.18 28.68
C PRO A 5 -9.84 -0.50 29.35
N PRO A 6 -10.69 0.26 30.06
CA PRO A 6 -11.81 -0.31 30.80
C PRO A 6 -12.74 -1.09 29.87
N LEU A 7 -13.08 -2.33 30.25
CA LEU A 7 -13.94 -3.25 29.49
C LEU A 7 -15.25 -2.61 29.00
N ALA A 8 -15.73 -1.55 29.65
CA ALA A 8 -16.97 -0.86 29.28
C ALA A 8 -16.93 -0.15 27.91
N ALA A 9 -15.75 0.24 27.38
CA ALA A 9 -15.65 0.92 26.09
C ALA A 9 -15.62 -0.01 24.86
N GLN A 10 -15.64 -1.33 25.08
CA GLN A 10 -15.57 -2.34 24.01
C GLN A 10 -16.95 -2.71 23.44
N PHE A 11 -18.05 -2.30 24.07
CA PHE A 11 -19.39 -2.85 23.80
C PHE A 11 -20.23 -2.14 22.73
N ASP A 12 -19.74 -1.06 22.11
CA ASP A 12 -20.56 -0.26 21.15
C ASP A 12 -19.80 0.10 19.86
N ARG A 13 -18.88 -0.77 19.42
CA ARG A 13 -18.17 -0.58 18.16
C ARG A 13 -18.93 -1.24 17.01
N PRO A 14 -19.08 -0.56 15.85
CA PRO A 14 -19.62 -1.21 14.67
C PRO A 14 -18.69 -2.34 14.28
N GLN A 15 -19.21 -3.56 14.20
CA GLN A 15 -18.51 -4.73 13.67
C GLN A 15 -19.01 -5.00 12.25
N PRO A 16 -18.20 -5.68 11.39
CA PRO A 16 -18.66 -6.16 10.10
C PRO A 16 -19.93 -7.02 10.30
N ARG A 17 -20.99 -6.68 9.57
CA ARG A 17 -22.32 -7.29 9.79
C ARG A 17 -22.40 -8.74 9.29
N SER A 18 -21.53 -9.11 8.37
CA SER A 18 -21.45 -10.44 7.79
C SER A 18 -20.12 -10.68 7.10
N VAL A 19 -19.86 -11.96 6.77
CA VAL A 19 -18.74 -12.38 5.90
C VAL A 19 -18.78 -11.67 4.53
N GLY A 20 -19.97 -11.36 4.01
CA GLY A 20 -20.13 -10.61 2.76
C GLY A 20 -19.73 -9.14 2.90
N ASP A 21 -20.07 -8.47 4.01
CA ASP A 21 -19.64 -7.09 4.26
C ASP A 21 -18.10 -6.99 4.33
N LEU A 22 -17.45 -8.01 4.89
CA LEU A 22 -16.00 -8.14 4.91
C LEU A 22 -15.43 -8.26 3.49
N PHE A 23 -15.98 -9.17 2.68
CA PHE A 23 -15.58 -9.36 1.28
C PHE A 23 -15.68 -8.05 0.48
N PHE A 24 -16.81 -7.35 0.56
CA PHE A 24 -17.02 -6.10 -0.17
C PHE A 24 -16.16 -4.96 0.35
N SER A 25 -15.93 -4.88 1.67
CA SER A 25 -15.08 -3.84 2.26
C SER A 25 -13.61 -4.02 1.84
N PHE A 26 -13.09 -5.25 1.83
CA PHE A 26 -11.72 -5.51 1.36
C PHE A 26 -11.58 -5.43 -0.16
N THR A 27 -12.64 -5.76 -0.90
CA THR A 27 -12.71 -5.46 -2.34
C THR A 27 -12.55 -3.97 -2.60
N TRP A 28 -13.33 -3.15 -1.89
CA TRP A 28 -13.28 -1.70 -2.04
C TRP A 28 -11.91 -1.13 -1.68
N LEU A 29 -11.31 -1.63 -0.60
CA LEU A 29 -9.92 -1.31 -0.24
C LEU A 29 -8.93 -1.65 -1.35
N ALA A 30 -9.04 -2.84 -1.95
CA ALA A 30 -8.13 -3.28 -2.99
C ALA A 30 -8.19 -2.37 -4.24
N LEU A 31 -9.38 -1.88 -4.59
CA LEU A 31 -9.57 -0.95 -5.71
C LEU A 31 -9.03 0.47 -5.44
N GLN A 32 -8.82 0.82 -4.17
CA GLN A 32 -8.37 2.16 -3.76
C GLN A 32 -6.89 2.24 -3.37
N GLY A 33 -6.15 1.12 -3.44
CA GLY A 33 -4.76 1.02 -2.95
C GLY A 33 -3.71 1.84 -3.71
N PHE A 34 -4.08 2.69 -4.64
CA PHE A 34 -3.10 3.42 -5.44
C PHE A 34 -2.53 4.63 -4.68
N GLY A 35 -1.20 4.72 -4.60
CA GLY A 35 -0.50 5.92 -4.13
C GLY A 35 -0.47 6.18 -2.61
N GLY A 36 -0.81 5.19 -1.78
CA GLY A 36 -0.70 5.33 -0.32
C GLY A 36 -1.58 4.36 0.44
N VAL A 37 -1.41 3.05 0.21
CA VAL A 37 -2.32 2.01 0.73
C VAL A 37 -2.53 2.12 2.23
N LEU A 38 -1.48 2.37 3.01
CA LEU A 38 -1.57 2.53 4.47
C LEU A 38 -2.59 3.59 4.89
N ALA A 39 -2.55 4.78 4.29
CA ALA A 39 -3.47 5.85 4.61
C ALA A 39 -4.92 5.52 4.18
N VAL A 40 -5.07 4.79 3.07
CA VAL A 40 -6.38 4.33 2.60
C VAL A 40 -6.98 3.30 3.55
N VAL A 41 -6.19 2.30 3.95
CA VAL A 41 -6.59 1.27 4.90
C VAL A 41 -6.93 1.88 6.26
N GLN A 42 -6.08 2.76 6.79
CA GLN A 42 -6.33 3.46 8.05
C GLN A 42 -7.64 4.25 7.99
N ARG A 43 -7.84 5.06 6.94
CA ARG A 43 -9.06 5.84 6.77
C ARG A 43 -10.30 4.95 6.69
N GLU A 44 -10.25 3.86 5.94
CA GLU A 44 -11.40 2.98 5.77
C GLU A 44 -11.74 2.22 7.06
N MET A 45 -10.74 1.64 7.72
CA MET A 45 -10.92 0.77 8.90
C MET A 45 -11.13 1.56 10.19
N VAL A 46 -10.44 2.68 10.37
CA VAL A 46 -10.46 3.49 11.61
C VAL A 46 -11.47 4.64 11.51
N GLU A 47 -11.45 5.44 10.43
CA GLU A 47 -12.28 6.65 10.36
C GLU A 47 -13.71 6.35 9.87
N LYS A 48 -13.85 5.59 8.77
CA LYS A 48 -15.16 5.31 8.16
C LYS A 48 -15.90 4.16 8.83
N LYS A 49 -15.30 2.96 8.82
CA LYS A 49 -15.93 1.75 9.36
C LYS A 49 -15.83 1.67 10.88
N ARG A 50 -14.82 2.30 11.48
CA ARG A 50 -14.55 2.33 12.94
C ARG A 50 -14.48 0.93 13.56
N TRP A 51 -13.96 -0.03 12.79
CA TRP A 51 -13.73 -1.40 13.24
C TRP A 51 -12.52 -1.50 14.18
N LEU A 52 -11.55 -0.60 14.00
CA LEU A 52 -10.32 -0.55 14.76
C LEU A 52 -10.12 0.86 15.31
N THR A 53 -9.55 0.95 16.51
CA THR A 53 -8.96 2.19 17.01
C THR A 53 -7.63 2.50 16.29
N PRO A 54 -7.14 3.74 16.34
CA PRO A 54 -5.82 4.07 15.82
C PRO A 54 -4.70 3.19 16.39
N ASP A 55 -4.76 2.88 17.69
CA ASP A 55 -3.73 2.07 18.38
C ASP A 55 -3.80 0.60 17.94
N GLU A 56 -5.00 -0.01 17.94
CA GLU A 56 -5.19 -1.38 17.45
C GLU A 56 -4.78 -1.52 15.98
N PHE A 57 -5.08 -0.52 15.16
CA PHE A 57 -4.64 -0.50 13.77
C PHE A 57 -3.12 -0.53 13.65
N LEU A 58 -2.41 0.26 14.46
CA LEU A 58 -0.94 0.29 14.45
C LEU A 58 -0.34 -1.03 14.95
N GLU A 59 -0.93 -1.64 15.97
CA GLU A 59 -0.52 -2.96 16.47
C GLU A 59 -0.71 -4.04 15.40
N ASP A 60 -1.90 -4.13 14.80
CA ASP A 60 -2.20 -5.10 13.75
C ASP A 60 -1.33 -4.86 12.50
N TRP A 61 -1.08 -3.58 12.15
CA TRP A 61 -0.20 -3.21 11.05
C TRP A 61 1.26 -3.61 11.32
N ALA A 62 1.76 -3.42 12.54
CA ALA A 62 3.11 -3.82 12.92
C ALA A 62 3.29 -5.34 12.80
N VAL A 63 2.31 -6.12 13.24
CA VAL A 63 2.32 -7.58 13.06
C VAL A 63 2.28 -7.94 11.57
N ALA A 64 1.44 -7.28 10.78
CA ALA A 64 1.34 -7.51 9.35
C ALA A 64 2.66 -7.25 8.59
N GLN A 65 3.52 -6.35 9.10
CA GLN A 65 4.86 -6.07 8.56
C GLN A 65 5.91 -7.13 8.93
N VAL A 66 5.72 -7.83 10.05
CA VAL A 66 6.62 -8.92 10.47
C VAL A 66 6.32 -10.20 9.69
N LEU A 67 5.06 -10.41 9.31
CA LEU A 67 4.63 -11.56 8.54
C LEU A 67 5.16 -11.49 7.09
N PRO A 68 5.63 -12.62 6.51
CA PRO A 68 6.05 -12.63 5.12
C PRO A 68 4.86 -12.37 4.19
N GLY A 69 5.08 -11.59 3.14
CA GLY A 69 4.08 -11.31 2.11
C GLY A 69 3.53 -9.88 2.14
N PRO A 70 2.43 -9.61 1.40
CA PRO A 70 1.88 -8.26 1.31
C PRO A 70 1.15 -7.86 2.60
N ASN A 71 1.64 -6.81 3.27
CA ASN A 71 1.11 -6.32 4.56
C ASN A 71 -0.43 -6.19 4.59
N VAL A 72 -1.02 -5.71 3.50
CA VAL A 72 -2.47 -5.44 3.42
C VAL A 72 -3.28 -6.73 3.36
N ILE A 73 -2.74 -7.78 2.74
CA ILE A 73 -3.34 -9.12 2.73
C ILE A 73 -3.24 -9.75 4.11
N ASN A 74 -2.08 -9.64 4.76
CA ASN A 74 -1.87 -10.13 6.13
C ASN A 74 -2.85 -9.46 7.09
N LEU A 75 -3.00 -8.14 6.99
CA LEU A 75 -3.98 -7.39 7.78
C LEU A 75 -5.42 -7.84 7.50
N ALA A 76 -5.78 -8.04 6.23
CA ALA A 76 -7.12 -8.52 5.87
C ALA A 76 -7.42 -9.91 6.44
N LEU A 77 -6.42 -10.80 6.42
CA LEU A 77 -6.51 -12.12 7.02
C LEU A 77 -6.71 -12.03 8.54
N MET A 78 -5.90 -11.22 9.23
CA MET A 78 -6.01 -11.03 10.68
C MET A 78 -7.35 -10.42 11.09
N ILE A 79 -7.81 -9.37 10.40
CA ILE A 79 -9.10 -8.74 10.67
C ILE A 79 -10.24 -9.72 10.37
N GLY A 80 -10.15 -10.48 9.28
CA GLY A 80 -11.18 -11.45 8.95
C GLY A 80 -11.27 -12.61 9.93
N ASP A 81 -10.12 -13.12 10.38
CA ASP A 81 -10.05 -14.16 11.40
C ASP A 81 -10.62 -13.69 12.75
N ARG A 82 -10.31 -12.45 13.16
CA ARG A 82 -10.83 -11.86 14.41
C ARG A 82 -12.37 -11.81 14.46
N HIS A 83 -13.06 -11.58 13.34
CA HIS A 83 -14.51 -11.37 13.34
C HIS A 83 -15.34 -12.63 13.03
N PHE A 84 -14.88 -13.48 12.10
CA PHE A 84 -15.64 -14.67 11.67
C PHE A 84 -14.76 -15.93 11.57
N GLY A 85 -13.60 -15.95 12.23
CA GLY A 85 -12.61 -17.03 12.15
C GLY A 85 -12.14 -17.27 10.72
N LEU A 86 -11.80 -18.52 10.43
CA LEU A 86 -11.26 -18.94 9.12
C LEU A 86 -12.16 -18.53 7.94
N ARG A 87 -13.49 -18.52 8.11
CA ARG A 87 -14.43 -18.14 7.05
C ARG A 87 -14.34 -16.64 6.73
N GLY A 88 -14.15 -15.80 7.75
CA GLY A 88 -13.89 -14.38 7.58
C GLY A 88 -12.53 -14.11 6.95
N ALA A 89 -11.50 -14.81 7.42
CA ALA A 89 -10.14 -14.69 6.88
C ALA A 89 -10.11 -14.99 5.36
N ILE A 90 -10.70 -16.11 4.94
CA ILE A 90 -10.80 -16.49 3.53
C ILE A 90 -11.61 -15.47 2.75
N ALA A 91 -12.75 -15.00 3.28
CA ALA A 91 -13.58 -14.03 2.57
C ALA A 91 -12.92 -12.65 2.40
N ALA A 92 -12.18 -12.17 3.41
CA ALA A 92 -11.42 -10.93 3.34
C ALA A 92 -10.35 -10.99 2.25
N VAL A 93 -9.55 -12.07 2.25
CA VAL A 93 -8.50 -12.28 1.24
C VAL A 93 -9.11 -12.50 -0.15
N ALA A 94 -10.19 -13.28 -0.26
CA ALA A 94 -10.89 -13.49 -1.51
C ALA A 94 -11.46 -12.18 -2.08
N GLY A 95 -12.04 -11.32 -1.26
CA GLY A 95 -12.51 -10.00 -1.69
C GLY A 95 -11.37 -9.12 -2.18
N MET A 96 -10.24 -9.15 -1.46
CA MET A 96 -9.05 -8.40 -1.83
C MET A 96 -8.43 -8.84 -3.16
N LEU A 97 -8.54 -10.11 -3.53
CA LEU A 97 -7.87 -10.66 -4.72
C LEU A 97 -8.80 -10.89 -5.91
N ALA A 98 -9.99 -11.43 -5.68
CA ALA A 98 -10.86 -11.93 -6.75
C ALA A 98 -11.34 -10.81 -7.68
N VAL A 99 -11.77 -9.68 -7.12
CA VAL A 99 -12.31 -8.57 -7.92
C VAL A 99 -11.21 -7.84 -8.70
N PRO A 100 -10.08 -7.41 -8.10
CA PRO A 100 -8.99 -6.82 -8.87
C PRO A 100 -8.43 -7.76 -9.94
N LEU A 101 -8.30 -9.06 -9.63
CA LEU A 101 -7.87 -10.06 -10.61
C LEU A 101 -8.88 -10.17 -11.76
N GLY A 102 -10.17 -10.21 -11.46
CA GLY A 102 -11.24 -10.24 -12.47
C GLY A 102 -11.22 -9.02 -13.37
N VAL A 103 -11.02 -7.82 -12.81
CA VAL A 103 -10.88 -6.57 -13.58
C VAL A 103 -9.68 -6.65 -14.52
N ILE A 104 -8.50 -7.04 -14.02
CA ILE A 104 -7.29 -7.14 -14.85
C ILE A 104 -7.45 -8.19 -15.95
N LEU A 105 -8.01 -9.36 -15.64
CA LEU A 105 -8.24 -10.41 -16.63
C LEU A 105 -9.24 -9.97 -17.71
N MET A 106 -10.33 -9.30 -17.31
CA MET A 106 -11.31 -8.75 -18.23
C MET A 106 -10.68 -7.68 -19.16
N LEU A 107 -9.86 -6.79 -18.61
CA LEU A 107 -9.08 -5.84 -19.41
C LEU A 107 -8.11 -6.54 -20.37
N ALA A 108 -7.45 -7.60 -19.91
CA ALA A 108 -6.52 -8.38 -20.74
C ALA A 108 -7.23 -9.08 -21.91
N LEU A 109 -8.41 -9.67 -21.66
CA LEU A 109 -9.23 -10.28 -22.69
C LEU A 109 -9.76 -9.24 -23.69
N LEU A 110 -10.25 -8.10 -23.21
CA LEU A 110 -10.65 -6.99 -24.08
C LEU A 110 -9.47 -6.51 -24.94
N TYR A 111 -8.29 -6.37 -24.34
CA TYR A 111 -7.10 -6.01 -25.09
C TYR A 111 -6.76 -7.04 -26.16
N ALA A 112 -6.79 -8.34 -25.85
CA ALA A 112 -6.48 -9.39 -26.81
C ALA A 112 -7.44 -9.38 -28.03
N ASN A 113 -8.73 -9.10 -27.80
CA ASN A 113 -9.73 -9.06 -28.87
C ASN A 113 -9.72 -7.75 -29.68
N TYR A 114 -9.32 -6.63 -29.07
CA TYR A 114 -9.38 -5.30 -29.69
C TYR A 114 -8.00 -4.64 -29.84
N ALA A 115 -6.91 -5.40 -29.75
CA ALA A 115 -5.53 -4.89 -29.85
C ALA A 115 -5.25 -4.09 -31.13
N GLY A 116 -5.96 -4.42 -32.22
CA GLY A 116 -5.86 -3.74 -33.51
C GLY A 116 -6.55 -2.36 -33.56
N ASN A 117 -7.35 -1.99 -32.56
CA ASN A 117 -8.03 -0.70 -32.52
C ASN A 117 -7.13 0.36 -31.84
N PRO A 118 -6.72 1.44 -32.54
CA PRO A 118 -5.89 2.50 -31.97
C PRO A 118 -6.48 3.15 -30.72
N GLN A 119 -7.81 3.18 -30.60
CA GLN A 119 -8.49 3.76 -29.44
C GLN A 119 -8.25 2.96 -28.15
N VAL A 120 -8.21 1.62 -28.24
CA VAL A 120 -7.97 0.74 -27.08
C VAL A 120 -6.52 0.83 -26.62
N ALA A 121 -5.58 0.85 -27.57
CA ALA A 121 -4.17 1.09 -27.28
C ALA A 121 -3.94 2.48 -26.65
N GLY A 122 -4.64 3.51 -27.14
CA GLY A 122 -4.63 4.86 -26.57
C GLY A 122 -5.15 4.90 -25.13
N ALA A 123 -6.28 4.25 -24.86
CA ALA A 123 -6.87 4.17 -23.53
C ALA A 123 -5.94 3.47 -22.51
N LEU A 124 -5.32 2.35 -22.88
CA LEU A 124 -4.34 1.65 -22.05
C LEU A 124 -3.11 2.50 -21.75
N ARG A 125 -2.61 3.23 -22.76
CA ARG A 125 -1.50 4.18 -22.58
C ARG A 125 -1.89 5.31 -21.63
N GLY A 126 -3.12 5.82 -21.73
CA GLY A 126 -3.68 6.81 -20.82
C GLY A 126 -3.75 6.30 -19.37
N MET A 127 -4.23 5.07 -19.16
CA MET A 127 -4.23 4.46 -17.82
C MET A 127 -2.82 4.32 -17.25
N GLY A 128 -1.84 3.93 -18.07
CA GLY A 128 -0.43 3.90 -17.67
C GLY A 128 0.10 5.29 -17.27
N ALA A 129 -0.27 6.33 -18.01
CA ALA A 129 0.09 7.72 -17.66
C ALA A 129 -0.54 8.17 -16.33
N VAL A 130 -1.81 7.82 -16.08
CA VAL A 130 -2.50 8.11 -14.81
C VAL A 130 -1.82 7.38 -13.64
N ALA A 131 -1.49 6.10 -13.80
CA ALA A 131 -0.78 5.34 -12.78
C ALA A 131 0.59 5.95 -12.47
N GLY A 132 1.37 6.32 -13.50
CA GLY A 132 2.64 7.03 -13.34
C GLY A 132 2.49 8.39 -12.64
N GLY A 133 1.48 9.17 -13.02
CA GLY A 133 1.15 10.45 -12.40
C GLY A 133 0.79 10.32 -10.91
N LEU A 134 0.05 9.27 -10.55
CA LEU A 134 -0.31 9.02 -9.15
C LEU A 134 0.90 8.59 -8.31
N ILE A 135 1.79 7.75 -8.86
CA ILE A 135 3.06 7.40 -8.20
C ILE A 135 3.90 8.66 -7.98
N ALA A 136 3.99 9.53 -8.99
CA ALA A 136 4.68 10.80 -8.87
C ALA A 136 4.03 11.69 -7.79
N ALA A 137 2.70 11.77 -7.74
CA ALA A 137 1.97 12.52 -6.71
C ALA A 137 2.27 11.98 -5.29
N THR A 138 2.35 10.67 -5.11
CA THR A 138 2.79 10.07 -3.83
C THR A 138 4.21 10.45 -3.48
N GLY A 139 5.14 10.41 -4.43
CA GLY A 139 6.52 10.87 -4.23
C GLY A 139 6.57 12.34 -3.80
N ILE A 140 5.78 13.20 -4.44
CA ILE A 140 5.66 14.62 -4.07
C ILE A 140 5.08 14.78 -2.66
N LYS A 141 4.05 13.98 -2.32
CA LYS A 141 3.44 14.00 -0.98
C LYS A 141 4.41 13.59 0.12
N LEU A 142 5.40 12.76 -0.18
CA LEU A 142 6.45 12.34 0.76
C LEU A 142 7.64 13.32 0.84
N MET A 143 7.76 14.25 -0.10
CA MET A 143 8.86 15.22 -0.18
C MET A 143 9.05 16.06 1.11
N PRO A 144 8.00 16.48 1.85
CA PRO A 144 8.16 17.19 3.13
C PRO A 144 8.86 16.35 4.21
N ALA A 145 8.73 15.02 4.19
CA ALA A 145 9.41 14.15 5.16
C ALA A 145 10.94 14.23 5.02
N LEU A 146 11.43 14.56 3.82
CA LEU A 146 12.84 14.72 3.52
C LEU A 146 13.50 15.91 4.21
N LYS A 147 12.72 16.94 4.55
CA LYS A 147 13.22 18.13 5.26
C LYS A 147 13.74 17.80 6.67
N ARG A 148 13.23 16.73 7.26
CA ARG A 148 13.63 16.26 8.60
C ARG A 148 14.76 15.22 8.54
N HIS A 149 15.25 14.89 7.35
CA HIS A 149 16.23 13.83 7.17
C HIS A 149 17.65 14.31 7.52
N PRO A 150 18.45 13.53 8.27
CA PRO A 150 19.75 13.94 8.81
C PRO A 150 20.82 14.25 7.75
N LEU A 151 20.64 13.82 6.49
CA LEU A 151 21.55 14.14 5.38
C LEU A 151 21.33 15.54 4.77
N GLY A 152 20.25 16.24 5.13
CA GLY A 152 19.86 17.49 4.50
C GLY A 152 19.21 17.32 3.13
N ILE A 153 18.37 18.29 2.77
CA ILE A 153 17.50 18.21 1.58
C ILE A 153 18.29 18.16 0.25
N GLY A 154 19.44 18.85 0.18
CA GLY A 154 20.25 18.94 -1.04
C GLY A 154 20.88 17.60 -1.43
N VAL A 155 21.42 16.87 -0.46
CA VAL A 155 21.99 15.52 -0.69
C VAL A 155 20.89 14.56 -1.12
N CYS A 156 19.74 14.62 -0.46
CA CYS A 156 18.63 13.74 -0.79
C CYS A 156 18.06 14.01 -2.19
N LEU A 157 17.93 15.27 -2.59
CA LEU A 157 17.54 15.64 -3.96
C LEU A 157 18.59 15.20 -4.99
N GLY A 158 19.88 15.28 -4.66
CA GLY A 158 20.96 14.74 -5.48
C GLY A 158 20.83 13.23 -5.69
N ILE A 159 20.52 12.47 -4.64
CA ILE A 159 20.27 11.02 -4.73
C ILE A 159 19.03 10.74 -5.61
N VAL A 160 17.95 11.49 -5.44
CA VAL A 160 16.74 11.35 -6.27
C VAL A 160 17.07 11.60 -7.75
N ALA A 161 17.81 12.66 -8.06
CA ALA A 161 18.22 12.97 -9.43
C ALA A 161 19.13 11.89 -10.02
N LEU A 162 20.07 11.35 -9.22
CA LEU A 162 20.96 10.26 -9.62
C LEU A 162 20.18 8.97 -9.95
N VAL A 163 19.28 8.55 -9.04
CA VAL A 163 18.43 7.37 -9.24
C VAL A 163 17.54 7.55 -10.45
N PHE A 164 16.92 8.72 -10.60
CA PHE A 164 16.08 9.04 -11.76
C PHE A 164 16.89 8.98 -13.07
N GLY A 165 18.09 9.57 -13.12
CA GLY A 165 18.95 9.51 -14.30
C GLY A 165 19.40 8.08 -14.65
N ALA A 166 19.81 7.30 -13.64
CA ALA A 166 20.23 5.91 -13.82
C ALA A 166 19.11 5.02 -14.38
N ILE A 167 17.87 5.22 -13.92
CA ILE A 167 16.73 4.40 -14.36
C ILE A 167 16.14 4.93 -15.66
N ALA A 168 15.85 6.23 -15.74
CA ALA A 168 15.13 6.82 -16.86
C ALA A 168 16.00 6.99 -18.12
N LEU A 169 17.28 7.32 -17.95
CA LEU A 169 18.20 7.60 -19.06
C LEU A 169 19.05 6.38 -19.41
N MET A 170 19.69 5.78 -18.39
CA MET A 170 20.60 4.64 -18.59
C MET A 170 19.88 3.27 -18.59
N ARG A 171 18.57 3.23 -18.28
CA ARG A 171 17.74 2.01 -18.23
C ARG A 171 18.37 0.88 -17.38
N ILE A 172 19.09 1.26 -16.33
CA ILE A 172 19.71 0.29 -15.43
C ILE A 172 18.60 -0.44 -14.66
N PRO A 173 18.67 -1.77 -14.48
CA PRO A 173 17.67 -2.51 -13.73
C PRO A 173 17.55 -1.95 -12.30
N LEU A 174 16.31 -1.78 -11.84
CA LEU A 174 16.01 -1.21 -10.52
C LEU A 174 16.76 -1.93 -9.39
N GLY A 175 16.94 -3.24 -9.50
CA GLY A 175 17.68 -4.04 -8.51
C GLY A 175 19.12 -3.55 -8.29
N TRP A 176 19.85 -3.25 -9.36
CA TRP A 176 21.24 -2.75 -9.26
C TRP A 176 21.30 -1.33 -8.69
N VAL A 177 20.38 -0.47 -9.13
CA VAL A 177 20.31 0.91 -8.62
C VAL A 177 19.99 0.91 -7.12
N LEU A 178 19.07 0.06 -6.67
CA LEU A 178 18.72 -0.08 -5.26
C LEU A 178 19.90 -0.61 -4.43
N LEU A 179 20.61 -1.63 -4.91
CA LEU A 179 21.75 -2.22 -4.21
C LEU A 179 22.91 -1.22 -4.08
N VAL A 180 23.27 -0.54 -5.17
CA VAL A 180 24.43 0.37 -5.19
C VAL A 180 24.09 1.70 -4.53
N VAL A 181 23.09 2.41 -5.05
CA VAL A 181 22.77 3.77 -4.61
C VAL A 181 22.01 3.74 -3.28
N GLY A 182 21.06 2.82 -3.13
CA GLY A 182 20.35 2.64 -1.87
C GLY A 182 21.28 2.13 -0.75
N GLY A 183 22.13 1.14 -1.04
CA GLY A 183 23.14 0.66 -0.09
C GLY A 183 24.12 1.75 0.33
N ALA A 184 24.68 2.50 -0.63
CA ALA A 184 25.59 3.61 -0.33
C ALA A 184 24.91 4.73 0.48
N ALA A 185 23.66 5.06 0.15
CA ALA A 185 22.88 6.05 0.90
C ALA A 185 22.62 5.59 2.35
N CYS A 186 22.23 4.32 2.55
CA CYS A 186 22.03 3.74 3.88
C CYS A 186 23.32 3.69 4.72
N VAL A 187 24.46 3.37 4.11
CA VAL A 187 25.75 3.37 4.83
C VAL A 187 26.16 4.80 5.20
N TRP A 188 25.92 5.77 4.32
CA TRP A 188 26.23 7.16 4.58
C TRP A 188 25.32 7.78 5.64
N THR A 189 24.01 7.48 5.62
CA THR A 189 23.11 7.87 6.71
C THR A 189 23.55 7.25 8.02
N TRP A 190 23.87 5.96 8.04
CA TRP A 190 24.31 5.27 9.25
C TRP A 190 25.57 5.91 9.83
N LYS A 191 26.57 6.23 9.01
CA LYS A 191 27.79 6.94 9.47
C LYS A 191 27.55 8.36 9.97
N ARG A 192 26.46 9.01 9.57
CA ARG A 192 26.08 10.37 10.01
C ARG A 192 25.23 10.37 11.28
N ILE A 193 24.53 9.28 11.56
CA ILE A 193 23.64 9.11 12.71
C ILE A 193 24.32 8.32 13.83
N ALA A 194 25.27 7.45 13.49
CA ALA A 194 26.09 6.74 14.47
C ALA A 194 26.90 7.76 15.31
N PRO A 195 26.89 7.62 16.65
CA PRO A 195 27.57 8.54 17.57
C PRO A 195 29.10 8.53 17.42
#